data_AF-A0A6N1AF34-F1
#
_entry.id   AF-A0A6N1AF34-F1
#
_cell.length_a   1.000
_cell.length_b   1.000
_cell.length_c   1.000
_cell.angle_alpha   90.00
_cell.angle_beta   90.00
_cell.angle_gamma   90.00
#
_symmetry.space_group_name_H-M   'P 1'
#
loop_
_entity.id
_entity.type
_entity.pdbx_description
1 polymer ?
#
loop_
_entity_poly.entity_id
_entity_poly.type
_entity_poly.pdbx_seq_one_letter_code
_entity_poly.pdbx_strand_id
1 'polypeptide(L)'
;MSGNDYALGNLAEEILGIPTTYLVTYRLADTTTANGSRDDRYEAVVAKLRDFEGAEPNSYFEDAGHTSTSSWMIKTTTSAKTLLNHLQTHLTPGVDLLEVVEVNLNNRARMTRA
;
A
#
# COMPACT_ATOMS: atom_id res chain seq x y z
N MET A 1 10.38 6.81 -24.15
CA MET A 1 9.69 7.61 -23.11
C MET A 1 10.64 7.68 -21.94
N SER A 2 11.16 8.87 -21.64
CA SER A 2 12.26 9.05 -20.68
C SER A 2 11.67 9.24 -19.28
N GLY A 3 12.39 8.84 -18.23
CA GLY A 3 11.92 8.90 -16.84
C GLY A 3 11.41 10.26 -16.35
N ASN A 4 11.68 11.35 -17.08
CA ASN A 4 11.15 12.68 -16.80
C ASN A 4 9.67 12.87 -17.17
N ASP A 5 9.15 12.12 -18.14
CA ASP A 5 7.75 12.27 -18.57
C ASP A 5 6.78 11.72 -17.50
N TYR A 6 7.21 10.69 -16.77
CA TYR A 6 6.45 10.11 -15.64
C TYR A 6 6.43 11.04 -14.43
N ALA A 7 7.55 11.70 -14.12
CA ALA A 7 7.63 12.60 -12.96
C ALA A 7 6.73 13.84 -13.12
N LEU A 8 6.62 14.38 -14.34
CA LEU A 8 5.75 15.53 -14.63
C LEU A 8 4.26 15.15 -14.70
N GLY A 9 3.94 13.94 -15.20
CA GLY A 9 2.58 13.40 -15.16
C GLY A 9 2.07 13.24 -13.71
N ASN A 10 2.90 12.67 -12.84
CA ASN A 10 2.55 12.44 -11.43
C ASN A 10 2.36 13.74 -10.65
N LEU A 11 3.15 14.78 -10.95
CA LEU A 11 3.00 16.10 -10.32
C LEU A 11 1.72 16.81 -10.77
N ALA A 12 1.31 16.63 -12.03
CA ALA A 12 0.08 17.22 -12.56
C ALA A 12 -1.17 16.55 -11.98
N GLU A 13 -1.17 15.22 -11.79
CA GLU A 13 -2.30 14.51 -11.15
C GLU A 13 -2.48 14.90 -9.67
N GLU A 14 -1.38 15.09 -8.94
CA GLU A 14 -1.40 15.56 -7.53
C GLU A 14 -2.00 16.98 -7.41
N ILE A 15 -1.81 17.84 -8.41
CA ILE A 15 -2.34 19.22 -8.46
C ILE A 15 -3.80 19.28 -8.93
N LEU A 16 -4.22 18.36 -9.82
CA LEU A 16 -5.54 18.39 -10.46
C LEU A 16 -6.65 17.69 -9.67
N GLY A 17 -6.32 17.05 -8.53
CA GLY A 17 -7.30 16.30 -7.74
C GLY A 17 -7.84 15.07 -8.47
N ILE A 18 -7.06 14.52 -9.40
CA ILE A 18 -7.43 13.30 -10.12
C ILE A 18 -7.11 12.13 -9.20
N PRO A 19 -8.07 11.23 -8.91
CA PRO A 19 -7.78 10.07 -8.07
C PRO A 19 -6.83 9.10 -8.78
N THR A 20 -5.67 8.87 -8.17
CA THR A 20 -4.69 7.88 -8.60
C THR A 20 -4.94 6.56 -7.87
N THR A 21 -4.63 5.44 -8.51
CA THR A 21 -4.78 4.11 -7.90
C THR A 21 -3.42 3.62 -7.40
N TYR A 22 -3.37 3.18 -6.14
CA TYR A 22 -2.18 2.65 -5.50
C TYR A 22 -2.39 1.21 -5.04
N LEU A 23 -1.37 0.37 -5.19
CA LEU A 23 -1.23 -0.91 -4.50
C LEU A 23 -0.42 -0.67 -3.24
N VAL A 24 -1.04 -0.88 -2.08
CA VAL A 24 -0.38 -0.89 -0.78
C VAL A 24 -0.10 -2.33 -0.41
N THR A 25 1.16 -2.66 -0.17
CA THR A 25 1.58 -3.98 0.31
C THR A 25 2.25 -3.82 1.65
N TYR A 26 1.90 -4.64 2.63
CA TYR A 26 2.57 -4.66 3.91
C TYR A 26 2.81 -6.07 4.40
N ARG A 27 3.87 -6.22 5.19
CA ARG A 27 4.23 -7.45 5.88
C ARG A 27 4.62 -7.12 7.30
N LEU A 28 4.00 -7.82 8.25
CA LEU A 28 4.25 -7.64 9.67
C LEU A 28 5.10 -8.80 10.17
N ALA A 29 6.19 -8.50 10.87
CA ALA A 29 7.00 -9.52 11.50
C ALA A 29 6.23 -10.19 12.65
N ASP A 30 6.42 -11.49 12.81
CA ASP A 30 5.84 -12.28 13.91
C ASP A 30 6.66 -12.10 15.19
N THR A 31 6.66 -10.88 15.69
CA THR A 31 7.37 -10.48 16.90
C THR A 31 6.70 -9.27 17.54
N THR A 32 6.82 -9.16 18.86
CA THR A 32 6.37 -8.00 19.62
C THR A 32 7.42 -6.89 19.50
N THR A 33 6.98 -5.69 19.18
CA THR A 33 7.85 -4.51 19.02
C THR A 33 7.40 -3.38 19.94
N ALA A 34 8.04 -2.21 19.84
CA ALA A 34 7.62 -1.00 20.53
C ALA A 34 6.20 -0.53 20.12
N ASN A 35 5.72 -0.93 18.94
CA ASN A 35 4.40 -0.59 18.41
C ASN A 35 3.35 -1.67 18.70
N GLY A 36 3.66 -2.64 19.57
CA GLY A 36 2.73 -3.70 20.00
C GLY A 36 3.02 -5.06 19.39
N SER A 37 2.09 -6.00 19.60
CA SER A 37 2.12 -7.33 18.98
C SER A 37 1.88 -7.25 17.48
N ARG A 38 2.09 -8.36 16.76
CA ARG A 38 1.75 -8.45 15.34
C ARG A 38 0.28 -8.11 15.08
N ASP A 39 -0.62 -8.59 15.94
CA ASP A 39 -2.05 -8.39 15.80
C ASP A 39 -2.44 -6.93 16.06
N ASP A 40 -1.83 -6.27 17.06
CA ASP A 40 -2.05 -4.84 17.32
C ASP A 40 -1.67 -3.98 16.10
N ARG A 41 -0.50 -4.26 15.50
CA ARG A 41 -0.02 -3.54 14.31
C ARG A 41 -0.90 -3.83 13.09
N TYR A 42 -1.38 -5.08 12.95
CA TYR A 42 -2.32 -5.46 11.91
C TYR A 42 -3.63 -4.68 12.01
N GLU A 43 -4.24 -4.66 13.20
CA GLU A 43 -5.50 -3.94 13.42
C GLU A 43 -5.33 -2.45 13.17
N ALA A 44 -4.23 -1.84 13.62
CA ALA A 44 -3.96 -0.42 13.41
C ALA A 44 -3.80 -0.07 11.91
N VAL A 45 -3.03 -0.86 11.15
CA VAL A 45 -2.85 -0.65 9.71
C VAL A 45 -4.17 -0.84 8.97
N VAL A 46 -4.92 -1.90 9.27
CA VAL A 46 -6.20 -2.20 8.61
C VAL A 46 -7.25 -1.14 8.94
N ALA A 47 -7.34 -0.68 10.20
CA ALA A 47 -8.22 0.41 10.57
C ALA A 47 -7.90 1.65 9.76
N LYS A 48 -6.61 1.99 9.61
CA LYS A 48 -6.21 3.16 8.85
C LYS A 48 -6.48 3.02 7.35
N LEU A 49 -6.28 1.84 6.79
CA LEU A 49 -6.59 1.56 5.38
C LEU A 49 -8.08 1.73 5.08
N ARG A 50 -8.96 1.35 6.02
CA ARG A 50 -10.42 1.51 5.89
C ARG A 50 -10.91 2.96 5.94
N ASP A 51 -10.11 3.88 6.50
CA ASP A 51 -10.45 5.32 6.48
C ASP A 51 -10.34 5.92 5.08
N PHE A 52 -9.58 5.30 4.17
CA PHE A 52 -9.41 5.81 2.82
C PHE A 52 -10.59 5.40 1.93
N GLU A 53 -11.22 6.39 1.31
CA GLU A 53 -12.29 6.16 0.34
C GLU A 53 -11.79 5.29 -0.82
N GLY A 54 -12.57 4.26 -1.19
CA GLY A 54 -12.23 3.35 -2.29
C GLY A 54 -11.07 2.39 -2.00
N ALA A 55 -10.69 2.21 -0.72
CA ALA A 55 -9.74 1.18 -0.32
C ALA A 55 -10.42 -0.20 -0.30
N GLU A 56 -9.90 -1.12 -1.12
CA GLU A 56 -10.39 -2.49 -1.24
C GLU A 56 -9.27 -3.49 -0.90
N PRO A 57 -9.51 -4.50 -0.05
CA PRO A 57 -8.55 -5.57 0.18
C PRO A 57 -8.38 -6.36 -1.13
N ASN A 58 -7.15 -6.41 -1.65
CA ASN A 58 -6.88 -6.97 -2.97
C ASN A 58 -6.53 -8.46 -2.91
N SER A 59 -5.81 -8.91 -1.88
CA SER A 59 -5.47 -10.32 -1.65
C SER A 59 -4.85 -10.54 -0.26
N TYR A 60 -5.10 -11.71 0.32
CA TYR A 60 -4.31 -12.28 1.42
C TYR A 60 -3.37 -13.33 0.82
N PHE A 61 -2.06 -13.14 0.92
CA PHE A 61 -1.10 -14.17 0.56
C PHE A 61 -0.65 -14.88 1.84
N GLU A 62 -1.18 -16.09 2.07
CA GLU A 62 -0.59 -17.03 3.03
C GLU A 62 0.57 -17.74 2.34
N ASP A 63 1.81 -17.40 2.72
CA ASP A 63 2.99 -18.14 2.27
C ASP A 63 3.40 -19.15 3.35
N ALA A 64 3.00 -20.41 3.15
CA ALA A 64 3.62 -21.60 3.77
C ALA A 64 4.06 -21.50 5.25
N GLY A 65 3.25 -20.89 6.12
CA GLY A 65 3.55 -20.76 7.55
C GLY A 65 4.46 -19.59 7.95
N HIS A 66 4.76 -18.66 7.03
CA HIS A 66 5.47 -17.41 7.29
C HIS A 66 4.57 -16.18 7.02
N THR A 67 4.45 -15.32 8.04
CA THR A 67 3.96 -13.92 8.03
C THR A 67 3.24 -13.45 6.75
N SER A 68 1.91 -13.55 6.76
CA SER A 68 1.00 -13.17 5.68
C SER A 68 1.32 -11.77 5.13
N THR A 69 1.69 -11.71 3.85
CA THR A 69 1.79 -10.45 3.13
C THR A 69 0.38 -10.06 2.70
N SER A 70 -0.04 -8.86 3.07
CA SER A 70 -1.38 -8.35 2.79
C SER A 70 -1.29 -7.20 1.81
N SER A 71 -2.25 -7.13 0.90
CA SER A 71 -2.28 -6.06 -0.11
C SER A 71 -3.65 -5.41 -0.24
N TRP A 72 -3.66 -4.12 -0.49
CA TRP A 72 -4.84 -3.27 -0.65
C TRP A 72 -4.71 -2.43 -1.91
N MET A 73 -5.81 -2.27 -2.63
CA MET A 73 -5.91 -1.31 -3.73
C MET A 73 -6.62 -0.08 -3.21
N ILE A 74 -6.06 1.11 -3.40
CA ILE A 74 -6.65 2.37 -2.93
C ILE A 74 -6.73 3.34 -4.10
N LYS A 75 -7.92 3.85 -4.39
CA LYS A 75 -8.11 4.94 -5.34
C LYS A 75 -8.34 6.25 -4.59
N THR A 76 -7.38 7.15 -4.62
CA THR A 76 -7.42 8.38 -3.81
C THR A 76 -6.71 9.54 -4.49
N THR A 77 -7.08 10.77 -4.14
CA THR A 77 -6.34 11.98 -4.49
C THR A 77 -5.14 12.23 -3.57
N THR A 78 -5.00 11.42 -2.51
CA THR A 78 -3.86 11.47 -1.60
C THR A 78 -2.62 10.92 -2.29
N SER A 79 -1.48 11.62 -2.20
CA SER A 79 -0.24 11.13 -2.80
C SER A 79 0.35 9.91 -2.07
N ALA A 80 1.11 9.09 -2.81
CA ALA A 80 1.79 7.91 -2.28
C ALA A 80 2.63 8.21 -1.02
N LYS A 81 3.33 9.35 -0.99
CA LYS A 81 4.13 9.79 0.16
C LYS A 81 3.26 10.02 1.40
N THR A 82 2.09 10.62 1.23
CA THR A 82 1.16 10.90 2.32
C THR A 82 0.52 9.60 2.83
N LEU A 83 0.14 8.69 1.93
CA LEU A 83 -0.30 7.33 2.29
C LEU A 83 0.77 6.59 3.10
N LEU A 84 2.01 6.57 2.61
CA LEU A 84 3.15 5.96 3.28
C LEU A 84 3.35 6.55 4.68
N ASN A 85 3.31 7.88 4.80
CA ASN A 85 3.48 8.57 6.07
C ASN A 85 2.39 8.23 7.09
N HIS A 86 1.13 8.10 6.66
CA HIS A 86 0.02 7.74 7.54
C HIS A 86 0.07 6.28 7.99
N LEU A 87 0.53 5.38 7.12
CA LEU A 87 0.53 3.94 7.42
C LEU A 87 1.78 3.53 8.22
N GLN A 88 2.95 4.12 7.93
CA GLN A 88 4.19 3.73 8.58
C GLN A 88 4.23 4.06 10.08
N THR A 89 3.42 5.00 10.57
CA THR A 89 3.34 5.33 12.00
C THR A 89 2.86 4.18 12.87
N HIS A 90 2.20 3.19 12.27
CA HIS A 90 1.71 1.99 12.93
C HIS A 90 2.69 0.80 12.84
N LEU A 91 3.81 1.00 12.13
CA LEU A 91 4.79 -0.04 11.80
C LEU A 91 6.12 0.22 12.49
N THR A 92 6.89 -0.85 12.66
CA THR A 92 8.21 -0.78 13.29
C THR A 92 9.29 -0.70 12.20
N PRO A 93 10.03 0.42 12.10
CA PRO A 93 11.08 0.56 11.10
C PRO A 93 12.14 -0.55 11.21
N GLY A 94 12.52 -1.13 10.08
CA GLY A 94 13.52 -2.20 10.00
C GLY A 94 13.03 -3.58 10.44
N VAL A 95 11.76 -3.70 10.85
CA VAL A 95 11.14 -4.97 11.26
C VAL A 95 9.95 -5.30 10.36
N ASP A 96 9.04 -4.34 10.20
CA ASP A 96 7.90 -4.47 9.30
C ASP A 96 8.24 -3.89 7.92
N LEU A 97 7.52 -4.36 6.89
CA LEU A 97 7.64 -3.86 5.52
C LEU A 97 6.33 -3.17 5.11
N LEU A 98 6.47 -2.05 4.41
CA LEU A 98 5.39 -1.32 3.78
C LEU A 98 5.87 -0.74 2.46
N GLU A 99 5.08 -0.97 1.42
CA GLU A 99 5.29 -0.45 0.09
C GLU A 99 3.99 0.17 -0.41
N VAL A 100 4.11 1.34 -1.03
CA VAL A 100 3.01 2.04 -1.71
C VAL A 100 3.45 2.28 -3.14
N VAL A 101 2.81 1.60 -4.09
CA VAL A 101 3.19 1.64 -5.50
C VAL A 101 2.02 2.16 -6.31
N GLU A 102 2.28 3.12 -7.17
CA GLU A 102 1.29 3.62 -8.13
C GLU A 102 0.98 2.56 -9.18
N VAL A 103 -0.31 2.31 -9.42
CA VAL A 103 -0.79 1.37 -10.43
C VAL A 103 -1.28 2.15 -11.64
N ASN A 104 -0.49 2.14 -12.69
CA ASN A 104 -0.94 2.62 -13.99
C ASN A 104 -1.97 1.63 -14.57
N LEU A 105 -3.25 2.03 -14.57
CA LEU A 105 -4.36 1.20 -15.03
C LEU A 105 -4.26 0.79 -16.51
N ASN A 106 -3.48 1.52 -17.31
CA ASN A 106 -3.22 1.20 -18.71
C ASN A 106 -2.16 0.10 -18.89
N ASN A 107 -1.47 -0.31 -17.82
CA ASN A 107 -0.41 -1.33 -17.84
C ASN A 107 -0.83 -2.62 -17.11
N ARG A 108 -2.09 -3.04 -17.24
CA ARG A 108 -2.58 -4.29 -16.66
C ARG A 108 -2.15 -5.51 -17.48
N ALA A 109 -0.96 -6.04 -17.21
CA ALA A 109 -0.63 -7.41 -17.60
C ALA A 109 -1.33 -8.39 -16.64
N ARG A 110 -2.36 -9.11 -17.13
CA ARG A 110 -3.09 -10.13 -16.34
C ARG A 110 -2.76 -11.51 -16.89
N MET A 111 -2.14 -12.35 -16.07
CA MET A 111 -2.05 -13.79 -16.35
C MET A 111 -3.20 -14.50 -15.62
N THR A 112 -4.24 -14.89 -16.35
CA THR A 112 -5.21 -15.87 -15.86
C THR A 112 -4.62 -17.26 -16.10
N ARG A 113 -4.58 -18.08 -15.03
CA ARG A 113 -4.14 -19.48 -15.12
C ARG A 113 -4.97 -20.16 -16.22
N ALA A 114 -4.28 -20.82 -17.17
CA ALA A 114 -4.92 -21.62 -18.22
C ALA A 114 -5.61 -22.85 -17.64
#